data_AF-B3MZW4-F1
#
_entry.id   AF-B3MZW4-F1
#
_cell.length_a   1.000
_cell.length_b   1.000
_cell.length_c   1.000
_cell.angle_alpha   90.00
_cell.angle_beta   90.00
_cell.angle_gamma   90.00
#
_symmetry.space_group_name_H-M   'P 1'
#
loop_
_entity.id
_entity.type
_entity.pdbx_description
1 polymer ?
#
loop_
_entity_poly.entity_id
_entity_poly.type
_entity_poly.pdbx_seq_one_letter_code
_entity_poly.pdbx_strand_id
1 'polypeptide(L)'
;MCPNPLPVLRRLCPPHQRYPTPPLPPPYPQYPPYPWYPHPNYPYPEGRTDKRKDQEPDQEVKEDKEEQEDSKEPEQPEQPEQPDQPPQEPSPEEPPQSGKGGNAPPSKGAAKGGGTSSPPPSAKSDGGKSSPPPAAKSGGGNAPPAAAKSGGGDGGGKDKGKPPGAGAAAPAPPAGGKPASPPPPPAAPKPPRMKTFEIYRWKPGDQPQTQTYELDLEKCGAMVLDALIKIKTDLDPTLTFRRSCREGICGSCAMNINGTNTLACLAPIDQNESRCCRIYPLPHLYVIRDLVPDLTQFYDQYRSIQPWLQRKNMKHEAGTAQYLQSVEDRAVLDGLYECILCACCQTSCPSYWWNSDKYLGPAVLMQAYRWVIDSRDEATEQRLGFLKDPWKLYRCHTIMNCTNTCPKHLNPARAIIALKQLCVGMKKKDKPQMKTDALFQGKK
;
A
#
# COMPACT_ATOMS: atom_id res chain seq x y z
N MET A 1 -17.56 -56.81 38.54
CA MET A 1 -18.53 -55.91 39.21
C MET A 1 -18.62 -54.60 38.43
N CYS A 2 -19.64 -53.79 38.73
CA CYS A 2 -20.11 -52.58 38.05
C CYS A 2 -19.08 -51.49 37.68
N PRO A 3 -19.43 -50.47 36.85
CA PRO A 3 -20.60 -50.35 35.93
C PRO A 3 -20.24 -49.87 34.50
N ASN A 4 -21.24 -49.87 33.61
CA ASN A 4 -21.20 -49.28 32.26
C ASN A 4 -22.00 -47.95 32.25
N PRO A 5 -21.51 -46.82 31.69
CA PRO A 5 -22.25 -45.56 31.63
C PRO A 5 -23.37 -45.54 30.57
N LEU A 6 -24.35 -44.65 30.77
CA LEU A 6 -25.58 -44.56 29.98
C LEU A 6 -25.40 -43.84 28.62
N PRO A 7 -26.24 -44.15 27.61
CA PRO A 7 -26.19 -43.50 26.30
C PRO A 7 -26.82 -42.10 26.30
N VAL A 8 -26.13 -41.12 25.71
CA VAL A 8 -26.65 -39.76 25.47
C VAL A 8 -27.52 -39.73 24.21
N LEU A 9 -28.59 -38.92 24.22
CA LEU A 9 -29.64 -38.93 23.21
C LEU A 9 -29.14 -38.60 21.78
N ARG A 10 -29.68 -39.33 20.81
CA ARG A 10 -29.70 -38.95 19.38
C ARG A 10 -31.03 -38.30 19.03
N ARG A 11 -30.97 -37.25 18.19
CA ARG A 11 -32.12 -36.41 17.74
C ARG A 11 -32.64 -35.53 18.89
N LEU A 12 -33.05 -34.29 18.68
CA LEU A 12 -33.55 -33.64 17.47
C LEU A 12 -32.60 -32.55 16.93
N CYS A 13 -32.49 -32.46 15.60
CA CYS A 13 -31.99 -31.28 14.90
C CYS A 13 -32.98 -31.01 13.74
N PRO A 14 -33.60 -29.82 13.64
CA PRO A 14 -34.61 -29.55 12.62
C PRO A 14 -33.96 -29.44 11.22
N PRO A 15 -34.71 -29.77 10.15
CA PRO A 15 -34.20 -29.64 8.78
C PRO A 15 -33.96 -28.17 8.42
N HIS A 16 -33.00 -27.92 7.53
CA HIS A 16 -32.68 -26.57 7.04
C HIS A 16 -33.92 -25.85 6.47
N GLN A 17 -34.45 -24.87 7.20
CA GLN A 17 -35.24 -23.82 6.58
C GLN A 17 -34.30 -23.03 5.64
N ARG A 18 -34.64 -23.03 4.35
CA ARG A 18 -34.03 -22.10 3.40
C ARG A 18 -34.55 -20.70 3.74
N TYR A 19 -33.69 -19.85 4.30
CA TYR A 19 -33.98 -18.41 4.33
C TYR A 19 -34.20 -17.92 2.89
N PRO A 20 -35.22 -17.10 2.62
CA PRO A 20 -35.37 -16.50 1.30
C PRO A 20 -34.17 -15.60 1.02
N THR A 21 -33.63 -15.69 -0.20
CA THR A 21 -32.63 -14.74 -0.67
C THR A 21 -33.20 -13.33 -0.61
N PRO A 22 -32.47 -12.32 -0.08
CA PRO A 22 -32.92 -10.94 -0.16
C PRO A 22 -33.09 -10.53 -1.64
N PRO A 23 -34.08 -9.69 -1.97
CA PRO A 23 -34.23 -9.20 -3.34
C PRO A 23 -32.97 -8.43 -3.75
N LEU A 24 -32.65 -8.50 -5.05
CA LEU A 24 -31.60 -7.67 -5.63
C LEU A 24 -31.90 -6.18 -5.37
N PRO A 25 -30.88 -5.35 -5.10
CA PRO A 25 -31.09 -3.90 -5.02
C PRO A 25 -31.65 -3.40 -6.36
N PRO A 26 -32.52 -2.36 -6.36
CA PRO A 26 -33.00 -1.77 -7.59
C PRO A 26 -31.82 -1.25 -8.43
N PRO A 27 -31.94 -1.25 -9.77
CA PRO A 27 -30.92 -0.63 -10.62
C PRO A 27 -30.73 0.84 -10.21
N TYR A 28 -29.49 1.31 -10.23
CA TYR A 28 -29.16 2.69 -9.90
C TYR A 28 -30.04 3.66 -10.70
N PRO A 29 -30.58 4.72 -10.07
CA PRO A 29 -31.28 5.76 -10.81
C PRO A 29 -30.31 6.36 -11.82
N GLN A 30 -30.66 6.32 -13.10
CA GLN A 30 -29.91 7.04 -14.12
C GLN A 30 -30.11 8.54 -13.88
N TYR A 31 -29.12 9.18 -13.27
CA TYR A 31 -29.14 10.62 -13.06
C TYR A 31 -29.21 11.31 -14.43
N PRO A 32 -30.22 12.18 -14.68
CA PRO A 32 -30.25 12.94 -15.92
C PRO A 32 -29.06 13.90 -15.97
N PRO A 33 -28.50 14.19 -17.15
CA PRO A 33 -27.39 15.13 -17.29
C PRO A 33 -27.87 16.56 -17.01
N TYR A 34 -27.68 17.03 -15.79
CA TYR A 34 -27.91 18.43 -15.43
C TYR A 34 -26.78 19.35 -15.97
N PRO A 35 -27.07 20.61 -16.34
CA PRO A 35 -26.29 21.26 -17.40
C PRO A 35 -25.40 22.44 -16.94
N TRP A 36 -24.30 22.65 -17.70
CA TRP A 36 -23.39 23.83 -17.68
C TRP A 36 -22.51 23.98 -16.41
N TYR A 37 -21.28 24.50 -16.46
CA TYR A 37 -20.74 25.63 -17.25
C TYR A 37 -19.69 25.29 -18.33
N PRO A 38 -19.47 26.19 -19.31
CA PRO A 38 -18.58 25.95 -20.46
C PRO A 38 -17.11 26.34 -20.20
N HIS A 39 -16.20 25.63 -20.87
CA HIS A 39 -14.82 26.07 -21.11
C HIS A 39 -14.64 26.31 -22.62
N PRO A 40 -14.02 27.43 -23.06
CA PRO A 40 -13.88 27.72 -24.48
C PRO A 40 -12.78 26.88 -25.16
N ASN A 41 -12.99 26.61 -26.45
CA ASN A 41 -12.00 26.11 -27.42
C ASN A 41 -11.41 24.70 -27.20
N TYR A 42 -12.22 23.65 -27.37
CA TYR A 42 -11.78 22.41 -28.06
C TYR A 42 -12.99 21.71 -28.71
N PRO A 43 -12.96 21.40 -30.03
CA PRO A 43 -14.03 20.63 -30.68
C PRO A 43 -13.92 19.13 -30.36
N TYR A 44 -15.04 18.51 -30.00
CA TYR A 44 -15.17 17.05 -29.90
C TYR A 44 -15.81 16.47 -31.18
N PRO A 45 -15.44 15.25 -31.62
CA PRO A 45 -16.04 14.61 -32.78
C PRO A 45 -17.44 14.07 -32.48
N GLU A 46 -18.38 14.30 -33.40
CA GLU A 46 -19.74 13.77 -33.33
C GLU A 46 -19.83 12.31 -33.84
N GLY A 47 -20.91 11.61 -33.48
CA GLY A 47 -21.40 10.47 -34.26
C GLY A 47 -21.01 9.06 -33.81
N ARG A 48 -21.67 8.54 -32.77
CA ARG A 48 -21.95 7.10 -32.67
C ARG A 48 -23.28 6.85 -31.94
N THR A 49 -24.33 6.55 -32.72
CA THR A 49 -25.62 6.10 -32.19
C THR A 49 -25.52 4.65 -31.72
N ASP A 50 -25.97 4.37 -30.50
CA ASP A 50 -25.99 2.99 -29.99
C ASP A 50 -27.24 2.26 -30.50
N LYS A 51 -27.01 1.17 -31.25
CA LYS A 51 -28.04 0.23 -31.69
C LYS A 51 -27.71 -1.17 -31.15
N ARG A 52 -28.06 -1.41 -29.88
CA ARG A 52 -28.20 -2.76 -29.33
C ARG A 52 -29.33 -2.84 -28.31
N LYS A 53 -30.54 -3.02 -28.85
CA LYS A 53 -31.62 -3.75 -28.20
C LYS A 53 -32.01 -4.92 -29.11
N ASP A 54 -32.69 -5.89 -28.51
CA ASP A 54 -33.47 -6.94 -29.16
C ASP A 54 -32.69 -7.95 -30.01
N GLN A 55 -32.08 -8.94 -29.35
CA GLN A 55 -32.13 -10.36 -29.76
C GLN A 55 -31.50 -11.29 -28.70
N GLU A 56 -32.31 -12.16 -28.11
CA GLU A 56 -31.91 -13.53 -27.75
C GLU A 56 -32.07 -14.41 -29.01
N PRO A 57 -31.40 -15.57 -29.08
CA PRO A 57 -32.16 -16.80 -28.80
C PRO A 57 -31.37 -17.94 -28.14
N ASP A 58 -32.09 -18.87 -27.50
CA ASP A 58 -31.63 -20.26 -27.34
C ASP A 58 -31.56 -20.97 -28.70
N GLN A 59 -30.57 -21.84 -28.93
CA GLN A 59 -30.81 -23.24 -29.32
C GLN A 59 -29.58 -24.15 -29.30
N GLU A 60 -29.84 -25.44 -29.52
CA GLU A 60 -29.01 -26.61 -29.21
C GLU A 60 -27.72 -26.75 -30.05
N VAL A 61 -26.73 -27.43 -29.47
CA VAL A 61 -25.55 -27.91 -30.19
C VAL A 61 -25.90 -29.15 -31.02
N LYS A 62 -25.51 -29.15 -32.29
CA LYS A 62 -25.30 -30.37 -33.08
C LYS A 62 -23.85 -30.43 -33.54
N GLU A 63 -23.26 -31.61 -33.42
CA GLU A 63 -21.99 -31.95 -34.06
C GLU A 63 -22.28 -32.38 -35.50
N ASP A 64 -21.48 -31.90 -36.44
CA ASP A 64 -21.30 -32.53 -37.75
C ASP A 64 -19.82 -32.41 -38.16
N LYS A 65 -19.37 -33.32 -39.04
CA LYS A 65 -17.97 -33.45 -39.48
C LYS A 65 -17.89 -33.32 -40.99
N GLU A 66 -16.88 -32.59 -41.48
CA GLU A 66 -16.12 -32.83 -42.71
C GLU A 66 -14.95 -31.82 -42.68
N GLU A 67 -13.70 -32.27 -42.54
CA GLU A 67 -12.77 -32.83 -43.54
C GLU A 67 -11.82 -31.75 -44.12
N GLN A 68 -10.70 -32.19 -44.69
CA GLN A 68 -9.56 -31.35 -45.03
C GLN A 68 -9.35 -31.33 -46.55
N GLU A 69 -9.13 -30.15 -47.14
CA GLU A 69 -8.44 -30.03 -48.43
C GLU A 69 -7.36 -28.93 -48.39
N ASP A 70 -6.25 -29.19 -49.08
CA ASP A 70 -5.12 -28.28 -49.25
C ASP A 70 -5.40 -27.21 -50.31
N SER A 71 -5.05 -25.95 -50.04
CA SER A 71 -4.83 -24.97 -51.12
C SER A 71 -3.90 -23.81 -50.73
N LYS A 72 -2.63 -23.97 -51.13
CA LYS A 72 -1.59 -22.98 -51.49
C LYS A 72 -1.73 -21.51 -51.09
N GLU A 73 -0.64 -20.97 -50.55
CA GLU A 73 -0.35 -19.52 -50.52
C GLU A 73 -0.33 -18.90 -51.94
N PRO A 74 -0.81 -17.65 -52.09
CA PRO A 74 -0.45 -16.77 -53.21
C PRO A 74 0.77 -15.89 -52.85
N GLU A 75 1.71 -15.76 -53.78
CA GLU A 75 2.90 -14.92 -53.63
C GLU A 75 2.56 -13.41 -53.56
N GLN A 76 3.42 -12.64 -52.88
CA GLN A 76 3.33 -11.17 -52.87
C GLN A 76 4.14 -10.58 -54.03
N PRO A 77 3.59 -9.65 -54.84
CA PRO A 77 4.36 -8.99 -55.89
C PRO A 77 5.35 -7.98 -55.31
N GLU A 78 6.58 -8.00 -55.82
CA GLU A 78 7.66 -7.09 -55.42
C GLU A 78 7.34 -5.62 -55.78
N GLN A 79 7.86 -4.69 -54.96
CA GLN A 79 7.84 -3.25 -55.28
C GLN A 79 9.16 -2.84 -55.93
N PRO A 80 9.14 -2.03 -57.01
CA PRO A 80 10.36 -1.62 -57.69
C PRO A 80 11.18 -0.62 -56.86
N GLU A 81 12.50 -0.81 -56.87
CA GLU A 81 13.47 0.09 -56.22
C GLU A 81 13.42 1.50 -56.83
N GLN A 82 13.67 2.52 -56.00
CA GLN A 82 13.98 3.88 -56.46
C GLN A 82 15.48 4.15 -56.25
N PRO A 83 16.17 4.80 -57.21
CA PRO A 83 17.62 4.97 -57.16
C PRO A 83 18.08 6.00 -56.12
N ASP A 84 19.25 5.75 -55.54
CA ASP A 84 19.90 6.63 -54.55
C ASP A 84 20.10 8.07 -55.05
N GLN A 85 19.93 9.03 -54.12
CA GLN A 85 20.46 10.38 -54.28
C GLN A 85 21.77 10.54 -53.47
N PRO A 86 22.83 11.13 -54.04
CA PRO A 86 24.11 11.29 -53.36
C PRO A 86 24.04 12.31 -52.21
N PRO A 87 24.91 12.17 -51.18
CA PRO A 87 24.90 13.05 -50.02
C PRO A 87 25.34 14.47 -50.37
N GLN A 88 24.71 15.47 -49.74
CA GLN A 88 25.13 16.87 -49.82
C GLN A 88 26.14 17.19 -48.71
N GLU A 89 27.29 17.75 -49.09
CA GLU A 89 28.27 18.31 -48.15
C GLU A 89 27.85 19.71 -47.66
N PRO A 90 28.27 20.13 -46.45
CA PRO A 90 27.94 21.45 -45.89
C PRO A 90 28.79 22.58 -46.51
N SER A 91 28.33 23.82 -46.35
CA SER A 91 29.08 25.04 -46.71
C SER A 91 28.71 26.21 -45.78
N PRO A 92 29.58 27.23 -45.64
CA PRO A 92 29.92 27.78 -44.32
C PRO A 92 29.21 29.06 -43.87
N GLU A 93 29.37 29.40 -42.60
CA GLU A 93 29.08 30.71 -42.00
C GLU A 93 30.18 31.75 -42.32
N GLU A 94 29.79 33.04 -42.40
CA GLU A 94 30.47 34.28 -41.92
C GLU A 94 29.85 35.53 -42.62
N PRO A 95 30.14 36.80 -42.22
CA PRO A 95 29.93 37.44 -40.91
C PRO A 95 29.11 38.78 -41.04
N PRO A 96 28.84 39.57 -39.97
CA PRO A 96 27.74 40.56 -39.98
C PRO A 96 28.10 42.06 -40.18
N GLN A 97 27.12 42.86 -40.68
CA GLN A 97 27.08 44.34 -40.64
C GLN A 97 25.63 44.88 -40.64
N SER A 98 25.31 46.16 -40.36
CA SER A 98 25.62 46.98 -39.16
C SER A 98 24.71 48.24 -39.05
N GLY A 99 24.26 48.59 -37.83
CA GLY A 99 23.64 49.90 -37.50
C GLY A 99 22.12 50.07 -37.79
N LYS A 100 21.44 51.12 -37.29
CA LYS A 100 21.89 52.18 -36.35
C LYS A 100 20.69 52.98 -35.75
N GLY A 101 20.75 53.31 -34.45
CA GLY A 101 19.90 54.30 -33.77
C GLY A 101 18.53 53.82 -33.26
N GLY A 102 17.92 54.41 -32.22
CA GLY A 102 18.46 55.43 -31.29
C GLY A 102 17.43 56.06 -30.32
N ASN A 103 17.93 56.59 -29.20
CA ASN A 103 17.31 57.52 -28.23
C ASN A 103 16.39 57.01 -27.08
N ALA A 104 16.77 57.47 -25.88
CA ALA A 104 16.06 57.65 -24.60
C ALA A 104 16.91 58.70 -23.80
N PRO A 105 16.66 59.08 -22.53
CA PRO A 105 15.48 58.97 -21.64
C PRO A 105 14.92 60.40 -21.35
N PRO A 106 14.34 60.83 -20.18
CA PRO A 106 14.88 60.77 -18.78
C PRO A 106 13.80 60.45 -17.68
N SER A 107 14.03 60.46 -16.35
CA SER A 107 15.16 60.02 -15.48
C SER A 107 14.73 60.08 -13.97
N LYS A 108 15.63 59.67 -13.04
CA LYS A 108 15.58 59.71 -11.54
C LYS A 108 14.91 58.50 -10.84
N GLY A 109 15.54 57.85 -9.84
CA GLY A 109 16.95 57.91 -9.41
C GLY A 109 17.25 57.35 -8.00
N ALA A 110 18.53 56.97 -7.77
CA ALA A 110 19.22 56.78 -6.46
C ALA A 110 18.75 55.63 -5.51
N ALA A 111 19.61 54.94 -4.73
CA ALA A 111 21.08 54.91 -4.69
C ALA A 111 21.70 53.66 -3.99
N LYS A 112 22.93 53.31 -4.42
CA LYS A 112 24.09 52.70 -3.70
C LYS A 112 23.97 51.39 -2.87
N GLY A 113 24.88 50.47 -3.19
CA GLY A 113 25.46 49.46 -2.27
C GLY A 113 25.24 48.00 -2.71
N GLY A 114 26.25 47.12 -2.86
CA GLY A 114 27.70 47.32 -2.80
C GLY A 114 28.46 46.11 -2.21
N GLY A 115 28.92 45.17 -3.04
CA GLY A 115 29.71 44.01 -2.60
C GLY A 115 30.06 43.08 -3.77
N THR A 116 31.30 42.55 -3.80
CA THR A 116 31.88 41.88 -4.98
C THR A 116 32.71 40.65 -4.63
N SER A 117 32.52 39.54 -5.36
CA SER A 117 33.58 38.54 -5.63
C SER A 117 33.19 37.59 -6.78
N SER A 118 34.20 37.09 -7.50
CA SER A 118 34.05 36.15 -8.63
C SER A 118 34.71 34.79 -8.32
N PRO A 119 34.26 33.68 -8.96
CA PRO A 119 34.91 32.34 -8.95
C PRO A 119 36.06 32.26 -9.99
N PRO A 120 36.68 31.10 -10.36
CA PRO A 120 36.51 29.70 -9.93
C PRO A 120 37.79 29.15 -9.21
N PRO A 121 38.59 28.10 -9.57
CA PRO A 121 38.64 27.16 -10.72
C PRO A 121 38.15 25.72 -10.37
N SER A 122 38.64 24.69 -11.09
CA SER A 122 38.34 23.25 -10.90
C SER A 122 39.57 22.36 -11.18
N ALA A 123 39.62 21.13 -10.64
CA ALA A 123 40.74 20.19 -10.83
C ALA A 123 40.33 18.70 -10.69
N LYS A 124 41.26 17.78 -11.00
CA LYS A 124 41.15 16.30 -10.95
C LYS A 124 41.96 15.77 -9.73
N SER A 125 41.92 14.51 -9.30
CA SER A 125 41.28 13.26 -9.79
C SER A 125 40.69 12.47 -8.56
N ASP A 126 40.54 11.15 -8.41
CA ASP A 126 40.87 9.94 -9.19
C ASP A 126 39.96 8.73 -8.82
N GLY A 127 40.23 7.54 -9.38
CA GLY A 127 39.43 6.32 -9.19
C GLY A 127 39.87 5.39 -8.04
N GLY A 128 38.91 4.80 -7.33
CA GLY A 128 39.14 3.77 -6.31
C GLY A 128 37.86 2.97 -5.99
N LYS A 129 37.98 1.64 -5.88
CA LYS A 129 36.87 0.75 -5.48
C LYS A 129 36.79 0.66 -3.96
N SER A 130 35.57 0.73 -3.39
CA SER A 130 35.31 0.36 -2.00
C SER A 130 34.00 -0.40 -1.84
N SER A 131 34.02 -1.44 -1.01
CA SER A 131 32.91 -2.35 -0.74
C SER A 131 31.98 -1.81 0.37
N PRO A 132 30.72 -2.27 0.46
CA PRO A 132 29.82 -1.85 1.54
C PRO A 132 30.31 -2.29 2.94
N PRO A 133 30.00 -1.52 4.00
CA PRO A 133 30.38 -1.88 5.37
C PRO A 133 29.62 -3.12 5.88
N PRO A 134 30.25 -3.96 6.74
CA PRO A 134 29.68 -5.22 7.19
C PRO A 134 28.64 -5.07 8.31
N ALA A 135 27.83 -6.12 8.51
CA ALA A 135 26.82 -6.17 9.56
C ALA A 135 27.43 -6.32 10.97
N ALA A 136 26.88 -5.59 11.95
CA ALA A 136 27.31 -5.69 13.34
C ALA A 136 26.75 -6.96 14.02
N LYS A 137 27.63 -7.78 14.61
CA LYS A 137 27.28 -8.84 15.55
C LYS A 137 28.18 -8.81 16.79
N SER A 138 27.52 -8.70 17.94
CA SER A 138 27.87 -9.22 19.27
C SER A 138 29.27 -9.82 19.53
N GLY A 139 30.03 -9.14 20.40
CA GLY A 139 30.77 -9.70 21.54
C GLY A 139 30.58 -8.70 22.70
N GLY A 140 30.54 -9.04 23.99
CA GLY A 140 31.13 -10.14 24.76
C GLY A 140 31.94 -9.50 25.90
N GLY A 141 32.04 -10.01 27.13
CA GLY A 141 31.47 -11.18 27.80
C GLY A 141 32.29 -11.44 29.07
N ASN A 142 31.74 -12.12 30.09
CA ASN A 142 32.52 -12.92 31.07
C ASN A 142 31.61 -13.63 32.09
N ALA A 143 31.80 -14.95 32.20
CA ALA A 143 31.56 -15.74 33.41
C ALA A 143 32.94 -16.24 33.90
N PRO A 144 33.09 -16.72 35.15
CA PRO A 144 33.09 -18.18 35.36
C PRO A 144 32.64 -18.61 36.79
N PRO A 145 32.73 -19.89 37.18
CA PRO A 145 32.34 -21.11 36.47
C PRO A 145 31.29 -21.93 37.28
N ALA A 146 30.98 -23.15 36.85
CA ALA A 146 29.89 -23.98 37.38
C ALA A 146 30.34 -25.18 38.24
N ALA A 147 29.38 -25.78 38.96
CA ALA A 147 29.42 -27.18 39.42
C ALA A 147 28.01 -27.81 39.30
N ALA A 148 27.96 -29.12 39.04
CA ALA A 148 26.74 -29.94 38.93
C ALA A 148 26.65 -30.93 40.13
N LYS A 149 25.63 -31.78 40.36
CA LYS A 149 24.62 -32.45 39.52
C LYS A 149 23.32 -32.76 40.32
N SER A 150 22.36 -33.43 39.66
CA SER A 150 21.37 -34.45 40.15
C SER A 150 21.16 -34.71 41.66
N GLY A 151 19.96 -35.07 42.16
CA GLY A 151 18.68 -35.36 41.49
C GLY A 151 18.03 -36.70 41.90
N GLY A 152 17.02 -36.64 42.77
CA GLY A 152 15.94 -37.65 42.94
C GLY A 152 16.21 -38.96 43.69
N GLY A 153 15.34 -39.27 44.69
CA GLY A 153 15.02 -40.65 45.13
C GLY A 153 15.38 -41.04 46.58
N ASP A 154 14.37 -41.48 47.34
CA ASP A 154 14.41 -42.21 48.64
C ASP A 154 15.24 -41.61 49.81
N GLY A 155 15.07 -42.05 51.07
CA GLY A 155 14.02 -42.91 51.65
C GLY A 155 14.45 -43.57 52.98
N GLY A 156 13.65 -43.44 54.05
CA GLY A 156 13.49 -44.55 55.02
C GLY A 156 14.37 -44.73 56.28
N GLY A 157 14.83 -43.66 56.96
CA GLY A 157 14.91 -43.61 58.45
C GLY A 157 15.82 -44.55 59.30
N LYS A 158 15.67 -44.41 60.64
CA LYS A 158 16.24 -45.22 61.76
C LYS A 158 17.76 -45.16 62.01
N ASP A 159 18.29 -45.20 63.26
CA ASP A 159 17.73 -44.98 64.61
C ASP A 159 18.89 -44.84 65.65
N LYS A 160 18.60 -44.60 66.94
CA LYS A 160 19.48 -44.49 68.13
C LYS A 160 20.28 -43.17 68.19
N GLY A 161 20.28 -42.37 69.27
CA GLY A 161 19.86 -42.57 70.68
C GLY A 161 21.10 -42.55 71.59
N LYS A 162 21.26 -41.62 72.55
CA LYS A 162 20.55 -41.53 73.85
C LYS A 162 20.78 -40.13 74.52
N PRO A 163 19.89 -39.62 75.40
CA PRO A 163 19.93 -38.25 76.00
C PRO A 163 20.70 -38.24 77.36
N PRO A 164 20.62 -37.25 78.30
CA PRO A 164 19.86 -35.97 78.39
C PRO A 164 20.72 -34.72 78.77
N GLY A 165 20.20 -33.50 78.99
CA GLY A 165 18.86 -32.90 78.82
C GLY A 165 18.67 -31.65 79.72
N ALA A 166 17.48 -31.02 79.65
CA ALA A 166 16.98 -29.88 80.48
C ALA A 166 17.73 -28.52 80.41
N GLY A 167 16.95 -27.42 80.40
CA GLY A 167 17.43 -26.03 80.44
C GLY A 167 16.86 -25.18 79.29
N ALA A 168 16.09 -24.14 79.60
CA ALA A 168 15.35 -23.36 78.61
C ALA A 168 15.64 -21.86 78.66
N ALA A 169 15.66 -21.21 77.49
CA ALA A 169 15.50 -19.77 77.30
C ALA A 169 14.91 -19.50 75.91
N ALA A 170 13.98 -18.56 75.80
CA ALA A 170 13.33 -18.20 74.53
C ALA A 170 13.75 -16.78 74.06
N PRO A 171 14.07 -16.57 72.78
CA PRO A 171 14.39 -15.25 72.25
C PRO A 171 13.15 -14.45 71.79
N ALA A 172 13.30 -13.12 71.86
CA ALA A 172 12.32 -12.04 71.72
C ALA A 172 11.36 -12.04 70.49
N PRO A 173 10.21 -11.32 70.57
CA PRO A 173 9.34 -11.05 69.43
C PRO A 173 9.98 -10.05 68.43
N PRO A 174 9.51 -10.02 67.16
CA PRO A 174 10.03 -9.11 66.14
C PRO A 174 9.64 -7.63 66.40
N ALA A 175 10.55 -6.72 66.06
CA ALA A 175 10.34 -5.28 66.23
C ALA A 175 9.29 -4.71 65.26
N GLY A 176 8.53 -3.71 65.73
CA GLY A 176 7.45 -3.09 64.96
C GLY A 176 7.95 -2.29 63.74
N GLY A 177 7.34 -2.54 62.58
CA GLY A 177 7.55 -1.73 61.38
C GLY A 177 6.95 -0.34 61.52
N LYS A 178 7.59 0.66 60.91
CA LYS A 178 7.03 2.02 60.79
C LYS A 178 5.76 1.99 59.91
N PRO A 179 4.71 2.78 60.22
CA PRO A 179 3.55 2.90 59.35
C PRO A 179 3.96 3.48 58.00
N ALA A 180 3.34 2.98 56.92
CA ALA A 180 3.57 3.51 55.58
C ALA A 180 3.05 4.95 55.48
N SER A 181 3.79 5.81 54.78
CA SER A 181 3.35 7.17 54.48
C SER A 181 2.03 7.15 53.67
N PRO A 182 1.11 8.10 53.90
CA PRO A 182 -0.10 8.20 53.09
C PRO A 182 0.26 8.44 51.61
N PRO A 183 -0.57 7.97 50.66
CA PRO A 183 -0.36 8.25 49.25
C PRO A 183 -0.36 9.77 48.99
N PRO A 184 0.44 10.27 48.04
CA PRO A 184 0.45 11.68 47.71
C PRO A 184 -0.95 12.13 47.23
N PRO A 185 -1.35 13.38 47.51
CA PRO A 185 -2.63 13.91 47.02
C PRO A 185 -2.69 13.83 45.48
N PRO A 186 -3.89 13.68 44.90
CA PRO A 186 -4.05 13.62 43.45
C PRO A 186 -3.45 14.87 42.82
N ALA A 187 -2.63 14.68 41.77
CA ALA A 187 -1.95 15.77 41.10
C ALA A 187 -2.95 16.81 40.59
N ALA A 188 -2.63 18.09 40.77
CA ALA A 188 -3.48 19.19 40.32
C ALA A 188 -3.78 19.06 38.81
N PRO A 189 -5.01 19.37 38.37
CA PRO A 189 -5.36 19.27 36.95
C PRO A 189 -4.44 20.19 36.14
N LYS A 190 -3.77 19.63 35.14
CA LYS A 190 -2.96 20.38 34.17
C LYS A 190 -3.84 21.45 33.49
N PRO A 191 -3.27 22.60 33.08
CA PRO A 191 -3.98 23.53 32.20
C PRO A 191 -4.37 22.82 30.88
N PRO A 192 -5.56 23.11 30.32
CA PRO A 192 -6.00 22.52 29.07
C PRO A 192 -5.11 22.97 27.91
N ARG A 193 -4.75 22.05 27.03
CA ARG A 193 -3.84 22.30 25.89
C ARG A 193 -4.64 22.27 24.59
N MET A 194 -5.16 23.43 24.20
CA MET A 194 -6.16 23.53 23.13
C MET A 194 -5.52 23.46 21.75
N LYS A 195 -5.95 22.49 20.95
CA LYS A 195 -5.49 22.24 19.58
C LYS A 195 -6.63 22.37 18.58
N THR A 196 -6.41 23.23 17.59
CA THR A 196 -7.34 23.47 16.48
C THR A 196 -7.18 22.43 15.37
N PHE A 197 -8.29 21.87 14.88
CA PHE A 197 -8.38 20.96 13.74
C PHE A 197 -9.32 21.55 12.67
N GLU A 198 -8.83 21.74 11.45
CA GLU A 198 -9.62 22.18 10.29
C GLU A 198 -9.91 20.95 9.41
N ILE A 199 -11.18 20.58 9.30
CA ILE A 199 -11.60 19.31 8.69
C ILE A 199 -12.54 19.57 7.51
N TYR A 200 -12.27 18.94 6.37
CA TYR A 200 -13.17 18.94 5.21
C TYR A 200 -14.54 18.31 5.55
N ARG A 201 -15.61 19.05 5.25
CA ARG A 201 -17.01 18.64 5.42
C ARG A 201 -17.74 18.64 4.08
N TRP A 202 -18.53 17.59 3.84
CA TRP A 202 -19.45 17.55 2.70
C TRP A 202 -20.52 16.47 2.88
N LYS A 203 -21.74 16.74 2.41
CA LYS A 203 -22.80 15.74 2.21
C LYS A 203 -23.47 15.99 0.85
N PRO A 204 -24.07 14.97 0.21
CA PRO A 204 -24.83 15.15 -1.02
C PRO A 204 -25.89 16.25 -0.88
N GLY A 205 -25.86 17.22 -1.80
CA GLY A 205 -26.72 18.41 -1.80
C GLY A 205 -26.04 19.72 -1.34
N ASP A 206 -24.95 19.64 -0.57
CA ASP A 206 -24.24 20.82 -0.05
C ASP A 206 -23.03 21.21 -0.93
N GLN A 207 -22.51 22.43 -0.72
CA GLN A 207 -21.17 22.81 -1.19
C GLN A 207 -20.09 22.28 -0.21
N PRO A 208 -18.91 21.87 -0.69
CA PRO A 208 -17.78 21.54 0.17
C PRO A 208 -17.30 22.73 1.00
N GLN A 209 -17.02 22.51 2.28
CA GLN A 209 -16.47 23.53 3.19
C GLN A 209 -15.46 22.90 4.16
N THR A 210 -14.65 23.71 4.85
CA THR A 210 -13.92 23.27 6.04
C THR A 210 -14.65 23.70 7.31
N GLN A 211 -14.56 22.88 8.35
CA GLN A 211 -15.09 23.17 9.67
C GLN A 211 -13.98 23.03 10.71
N THR A 212 -13.94 24.01 11.62
CA THR A 212 -12.96 24.07 12.70
C THR A 212 -13.51 23.43 13.98
N TYR A 213 -12.68 22.62 14.64
CA TYR A 213 -12.94 22.05 15.96
C TYR A 213 -11.74 22.31 16.86
N GLU A 214 -11.96 22.41 18.17
CA GLU A 214 -10.90 22.54 19.16
C GLU A 214 -10.98 21.39 20.17
N LEU A 215 -9.83 20.80 20.50
CA LEU A 215 -9.71 19.74 21.49
C LEU A 215 -8.63 20.05 22.51
N ASP A 216 -8.89 19.72 23.77
CA ASP A 216 -7.88 19.64 24.81
C ASP A 216 -7.03 18.36 24.62
N LEU A 217 -5.74 18.52 24.32
CA LEU A 217 -4.80 17.42 24.10
C LEU A 217 -4.57 16.58 25.35
N GLU A 218 -4.69 17.15 26.56
CA GLU A 218 -4.58 16.39 27.81
C GLU A 218 -5.80 15.48 28.06
N LYS A 219 -6.85 15.60 27.23
CA LYS A 219 -8.05 14.75 27.22
C LYS A 219 -8.23 13.97 25.90
N CYS A 220 -7.16 13.84 25.11
CA CYS A 220 -7.16 13.18 23.80
C CYS A 220 -6.10 12.07 23.74
N GLY A 221 -6.29 11.08 22.86
CA GLY A 221 -5.23 10.16 22.47
C GLY A 221 -4.18 10.85 21.58
N ALA A 222 -3.02 10.21 21.41
CA ALA A 222 -1.86 10.80 20.74
C ALA A 222 -1.98 10.87 19.21
N MET A 223 -2.90 10.12 18.59
CA MET A 223 -3.03 10.00 17.13
C MET A 223 -4.19 10.84 16.59
N VAL A 224 -4.09 11.27 15.32
CA VAL A 224 -5.16 12.06 14.67
C VAL A 224 -6.48 11.28 14.58
N LEU A 225 -6.45 9.94 14.53
CA LEU A 225 -7.67 9.12 14.65
C LEU A 225 -8.34 9.28 16.02
N ASP A 226 -7.57 9.43 17.10
CA ASP A 226 -8.13 9.61 18.45
C ASP A 226 -8.86 10.96 18.53
N ALA A 227 -8.27 12.02 17.94
CA ALA A 227 -8.90 13.33 17.80
C ALA A 227 -10.18 13.26 16.94
N LEU A 228 -10.17 12.55 15.80
CA LEU A 228 -11.36 12.37 14.95
C LEU A 228 -12.48 11.60 15.66
N ILE A 229 -12.13 10.56 16.44
CA ILE A 229 -13.10 9.84 17.28
C ILE A 229 -13.63 10.75 18.38
N LYS A 230 -12.77 11.53 19.05
CA LYS A 230 -13.18 12.47 20.11
C LYS A 230 -14.11 13.56 19.59
N ILE A 231 -13.79 14.20 18.46
CA ILE A 231 -14.69 15.17 17.80
C ILE A 231 -16.04 14.51 17.50
N LYS A 232 -16.05 13.29 16.94
CA LYS A 232 -17.29 12.60 16.59
C LYS A 232 -18.15 12.21 17.81
N THR A 233 -17.52 11.85 18.94
CA THR A 233 -18.23 11.42 20.14
C THR A 233 -18.70 12.61 20.99
N ASP A 234 -17.85 13.63 21.15
CA ASP A 234 -18.02 14.67 22.18
C ASP A 234 -18.56 16.00 21.61
N LEU A 235 -18.39 16.26 20.29
CA LEU A 235 -18.68 17.56 19.67
C LEU A 235 -19.66 17.50 18.49
N ASP A 236 -19.44 16.58 17.53
CA ASP A 236 -20.21 16.50 16.28
C ASP A 236 -20.38 15.05 15.79
N PRO A 237 -21.46 14.37 16.21
CA PRO A 237 -21.82 13.04 15.72
C PRO A 237 -22.04 12.94 14.21
N THR A 238 -22.17 14.05 13.47
CA THR A 238 -22.37 14.03 12.00
C THR A 238 -21.08 13.78 11.23
N LEU A 239 -19.90 14.04 11.82
CA LEU A 239 -18.59 13.89 11.19
C LEU A 239 -18.35 12.44 10.75
N THR A 240 -17.99 12.21 9.49
CA THR A 240 -17.91 10.87 8.91
C THR A 240 -16.52 10.55 8.34
N PHE A 241 -15.96 9.41 8.74
CA PHE A 241 -14.68 8.89 8.28
C PHE A 241 -14.65 7.36 8.40
N ARG A 242 -13.85 6.67 7.56
CA ARG A 242 -13.63 5.23 7.69
C ARG A 242 -12.55 4.95 8.74
N ARG A 243 -12.80 3.98 9.64
CA ARG A 243 -11.83 3.44 10.59
C ARG A 243 -12.18 2.00 10.97
N SER A 244 -11.17 1.18 11.21
CA SER A 244 -11.34 -0.18 11.75
C SER A 244 -10.25 -0.49 12.78
N CYS A 245 -9.07 -0.93 12.33
CA CYS A 245 -8.14 -1.65 13.21
C CYS A 245 -7.35 -0.81 14.23
N ARG A 246 -7.30 0.52 14.13
CA ARG A 246 -6.47 1.45 14.94
C ARG A 246 -4.95 1.21 15.04
N GLU A 247 -4.37 0.08 14.63
CA GLU A 247 -2.88 -0.10 14.59
C GLU A 247 -2.26 -0.16 13.18
N GLY A 248 -2.96 0.38 12.18
CA GLY A 248 -2.38 0.67 10.86
C GLY A 248 -2.17 -0.53 9.92
N ILE A 249 -2.86 -1.65 10.16
CA ILE A 249 -2.84 -2.84 9.29
C ILE A 249 -4.00 -2.91 8.28
N CYS A 250 -5.17 -2.34 8.58
CA CYS A 250 -6.37 -2.43 7.71
C CYS A 250 -6.47 -1.39 6.59
N GLY A 251 -5.59 -0.38 6.56
CA GLY A 251 -5.62 0.72 5.58
C GLY A 251 -6.82 1.67 5.61
N SER A 252 -7.90 1.37 6.37
CA SER A 252 -9.21 2.03 6.18
C SER A 252 -9.26 3.52 6.55
N CYS A 253 -8.34 4.03 7.37
CA CYS A 253 -8.30 5.44 7.81
C CYS A 253 -7.26 6.26 7.03
N ALA A 254 -7.05 5.91 5.77
CA ALA A 254 -6.23 6.66 4.83
C ALA A 254 -6.89 8.01 4.47
N MET A 255 -6.17 9.10 4.66
CA MET A 255 -6.63 10.48 4.39
C MET A 255 -5.43 11.42 4.23
N ASN A 256 -5.66 12.65 3.78
CA ASN A 256 -4.61 13.67 3.71
C ASN A 256 -4.59 14.46 5.03
N ILE A 257 -3.42 14.49 5.69
CA ILE A 257 -3.19 15.18 6.95
C ILE A 257 -2.02 16.13 6.75
N ASN A 258 -2.25 17.44 6.97
CA ASN A 258 -1.26 18.51 6.78
C ASN A 258 -0.53 18.44 5.41
N GLY A 259 -1.25 18.07 4.35
CA GLY A 259 -0.74 17.95 2.98
C GLY A 259 -0.23 16.55 2.60
N THR A 260 -0.03 15.63 3.55
CA THR A 260 0.54 14.29 3.29
C THR A 260 -0.51 13.19 3.41
N ASN A 261 -0.54 12.23 2.47
CA ASN A 261 -1.44 11.08 2.54
C ASN A 261 -0.89 10.04 3.53
N THR A 262 -1.62 9.77 4.61
CA THR A 262 -1.19 8.83 5.66
C THR A 262 -2.39 8.15 6.32
N LEU A 263 -2.14 7.26 7.29
CA LEU A 263 -3.20 6.67 8.13
C LEU A 263 -3.39 7.52 9.37
N ALA A 264 -4.61 7.97 9.65
CA ALA A 264 -4.90 8.78 10.84
C ALA A 264 -4.51 8.10 12.17
N CYS A 265 -4.47 6.76 12.20
CA CYS A 265 -4.07 5.99 13.39
C CYS A 265 -2.56 5.83 13.58
N LEU A 266 -1.74 6.21 12.59
CA LEU A 266 -0.27 6.26 12.69
C LEU A 266 0.27 7.70 12.63
N ALA A 267 -0.59 8.68 12.39
CA ALA A 267 -0.25 10.09 12.37
C ALA A 267 -0.33 10.67 13.79
N PRO A 268 0.79 11.00 14.46
CA PRO A 268 0.75 11.68 15.75
C PRO A 268 0.20 13.10 15.59
N ILE A 269 -0.51 13.58 16.61
CA ILE A 269 -0.97 14.98 16.65
C ILE A 269 0.24 15.89 16.91
N ASP A 270 0.47 16.84 16.00
CA ASP A 270 1.48 17.90 16.19
C ASP A 270 1.20 18.64 17.51
N GLN A 271 2.15 18.58 18.44
CA GLN A 271 2.04 19.15 19.78
C GLN A 271 2.13 20.68 19.79
N ASN A 272 2.50 21.33 18.67
CA ASN A 272 2.49 22.78 18.57
C ASN A 272 1.04 23.30 18.43
N GLU A 273 0.46 23.75 19.54
CA GLU A 273 -0.93 24.24 19.63
C GLU A 273 -1.24 25.38 18.64
N SER A 274 -0.27 26.26 18.34
CA SER A 274 -0.44 27.36 17.37
C SER A 274 -0.62 26.93 15.90
N ARG A 275 -0.34 25.67 15.56
CA ARG A 275 -0.48 25.14 14.20
C ARG A 275 -1.76 24.35 14.05
N CYS A 276 -2.75 24.90 13.33
CA CYS A 276 -3.96 24.17 12.99
C CYS A 276 -3.65 22.86 12.23
N CYS A 277 -4.27 21.75 12.63
CA CYS A 277 -4.14 20.45 11.97
C CYS A 277 -5.18 20.32 10.87
N ARG A 278 -4.75 20.23 9.61
CA ARG A 278 -5.62 20.19 8.41
C ARG A 278 -5.88 18.76 7.96
N ILE A 279 -7.15 18.40 7.81
CA ILE A 279 -7.59 17.03 7.46
C ILE A 279 -8.55 17.07 6.26
N TYR A 280 -8.16 16.38 5.18
CA TYR A 280 -8.90 16.27 3.92
C TYR A 280 -9.07 14.80 3.52
N PRO A 281 -10.08 14.44 2.70
CA PRO A 281 -10.15 13.12 2.08
C PRO A 281 -8.90 12.84 1.20
N LEU A 282 -8.74 11.60 0.75
CA LEU A 282 -7.66 11.26 -0.18
C LEU A 282 -7.81 12.09 -1.49
N PRO A 283 -6.72 12.72 -2.01
CA PRO A 283 -6.82 13.66 -3.12
C PRO A 283 -7.33 13.05 -4.43
N HIS A 284 -8.10 13.86 -5.16
CA HIS A 284 -8.59 13.59 -6.52
C HIS A 284 -9.42 12.29 -6.66
N LEU A 285 -10.24 12.01 -5.64
CA LEU A 285 -11.30 11.00 -5.68
C LEU A 285 -12.66 11.67 -5.44
N TYR A 286 -13.74 11.09 -5.98
CA TYR A 286 -15.09 11.48 -5.63
C TYR A 286 -15.34 11.25 -4.13
N VAL A 287 -15.94 12.22 -3.45
CA VAL A 287 -16.28 12.11 -2.03
C VAL A 287 -17.72 11.63 -1.90
N ILE A 288 -17.95 10.64 -1.03
CA ILE A 288 -19.28 10.12 -0.70
C ILE A 288 -19.89 10.94 0.46
N ARG A 289 -19.08 11.26 1.48
CA ARG A 289 -19.40 12.15 2.60
C ARG A 289 -18.15 12.48 3.42
N ASP A 290 -17.98 13.73 3.84
CA ASP A 290 -16.88 14.19 4.71
C ASP A 290 -15.50 13.62 4.29
N LEU A 291 -14.85 12.80 5.12
CA LEU A 291 -13.54 12.19 4.85
C LEU A 291 -13.64 10.79 4.19
N VAL A 292 -14.76 10.48 3.54
CA VAL A 292 -15.04 9.17 2.92
C VAL A 292 -15.02 9.29 1.39
N PRO A 293 -13.89 8.98 0.72
CA PRO A 293 -13.85 8.90 -0.74
C PRO A 293 -14.49 7.60 -1.26
N ASP A 294 -14.88 7.60 -2.52
CA ASP A 294 -15.10 6.36 -3.28
C ASP A 294 -13.74 5.72 -3.65
N LEU A 295 -13.67 4.40 -3.58
CA LEU A 295 -12.51 3.58 -3.90
C LEU A 295 -12.84 2.44 -4.89
N THR A 296 -14.07 2.39 -5.42
CA THR A 296 -14.55 1.34 -6.33
C THR A 296 -13.61 1.14 -7.51
N GLN A 297 -13.31 2.20 -8.25
CA GLN A 297 -12.35 2.21 -9.37
C GLN A 297 -10.95 1.69 -8.99
N PHE A 298 -10.46 1.99 -7.78
CA PHE A 298 -9.17 1.49 -7.28
C PHE A 298 -9.21 -0.02 -7.02
N TYR A 299 -10.32 -0.53 -6.47
CA TYR A 299 -10.50 -1.98 -6.28
C TYR A 299 -10.73 -2.72 -7.60
N ASP A 300 -11.40 -2.11 -8.58
CA ASP A 300 -11.57 -2.69 -9.92
C ASP A 300 -10.24 -2.78 -10.68
N GLN A 301 -9.39 -1.75 -10.59
CA GLN A 301 -8.02 -1.82 -11.11
C GLN A 301 -7.20 -2.91 -10.40
N TYR A 302 -7.30 -3.03 -9.08
CA TYR A 302 -6.66 -4.14 -8.34
C TYR A 302 -7.19 -5.52 -8.76
N ARG A 303 -8.50 -5.65 -9.07
CA ARG A 303 -9.07 -6.88 -9.62
C ARG A 303 -8.56 -7.18 -11.04
N SER A 304 -8.34 -6.15 -11.87
CA SER A 304 -7.96 -6.29 -13.28
C SER A 304 -6.60 -6.98 -13.49
N ILE A 305 -5.66 -6.83 -12.56
CA ILE A 305 -4.33 -7.50 -12.61
C ILE A 305 -4.36 -8.97 -12.17
N GLN A 306 -5.55 -9.50 -11.86
CA GLN A 306 -5.79 -10.89 -11.45
C GLN A 306 -4.91 -11.33 -10.25
N PRO A 307 -5.11 -10.72 -9.05
CA PRO A 307 -4.17 -10.81 -7.94
C PRO A 307 -4.30 -12.11 -7.11
N TRP A 308 -4.19 -13.25 -7.78
CA TRP A 308 -4.17 -14.61 -7.21
C TRP A 308 -3.12 -15.45 -7.93
N LEU A 309 -2.69 -16.56 -7.32
CA LEU A 309 -1.70 -17.49 -7.89
C LEU A 309 -2.27 -18.20 -9.13
N GLN A 310 -1.52 -18.20 -10.22
CA GLN A 310 -1.91 -18.87 -11.47
C GLN A 310 -0.87 -19.91 -11.89
N ARG A 311 -1.32 -21.14 -12.11
CA ARG A 311 -0.53 -22.31 -12.53
C ARG A 311 -1.33 -23.15 -13.51
N LYS A 312 -0.64 -23.82 -14.44
CA LYS A 312 -1.28 -24.59 -15.53
C LYS A 312 -2.08 -25.79 -15.03
N ASN A 313 -1.64 -26.44 -13.95
CA ASN A 313 -2.19 -27.70 -13.45
C ASN A 313 -2.97 -27.59 -12.13
N MET A 314 -3.52 -26.39 -11.82
CA MET A 314 -4.23 -26.11 -10.55
C MET A 314 -5.32 -27.15 -10.19
N LYS A 315 -5.97 -27.78 -11.17
CA LYS A 315 -7.02 -28.80 -10.93
C LYS A 315 -6.53 -30.03 -10.15
N HIS A 316 -5.25 -30.39 -10.29
CA HIS A 316 -4.65 -31.56 -9.64
C HIS A 316 -3.66 -31.18 -8.52
N GLU A 317 -3.06 -29.99 -8.61
CA GLU A 317 -2.13 -29.46 -7.61
C GLU A 317 -2.83 -28.81 -6.39
N ALA A 318 -4.01 -28.23 -6.55
CA ALA A 318 -4.64 -27.46 -5.46
C ALA A 318 -5.03 -28.33 -4.25
N GLY A 319 -4.41 -28.06 -3.10
CA GLY A 319 -4.73 -28.69 -1.81
C GLY A 319 -4.14 -30.09 -1.59
N THR A 320 -3.47 -30.70 -2.58
CA THR A 320 -2.95 -32.07 -2.49
C THR A 320 -1.53 -32.16 -1.91
N ALA A 321 -0.77 -31.06 -1.93
CA ALA A 321 0.51 -30.85 -1.25
C ALA A 321 0.83 -29.33 -1.15
N GLN A 322 1.99 -28.97 -0.59
CA GLN A 322 2.50 -27.59 -0.58
C GLN A 322 3.35 -27.31 -1.84
N TYR A 323 3.23 -26.10 -2.40
CA TYR A 323 4.14 -25.63 -3.46
C TYR A 323 5.53 -25.34 -2.90
N LEU A 324 6.57 -25.90 -3.53
CA LEU A 324 7.95 -25.66 -3.12
C LEU A 324 8.45 -24.27 -3.57
N GLN A 325 9.13 -23.57 -2.67
CA GLN A 325 9.74 -22.26 -2.86
C GLN A 325 10.96 -22.18 -1.94
N SER A 326 12.11 -21.69 -2.43
CA SER A 326 13.29 -21.48 -1.58
C SER A 326 13.13 -20.26 -0.66
N VAL A 327 14.03 -20.10 0.30
CA VAL A 327 14.01 -18.93 1.21
C VAL A 327 14.29 -17.64 0.42
N GLU A 328 15.15 -17.75 -0.58
CA GLU A 328 15.59 -16.72 -1.51
C GLU A 328 14.45 -16.32 -2.47
N ASP A 329 13.80 -17.31 -3.10
CA ASP A 329 12.61 -17.12 -3.94
C ASP A 329 11.43 -16.53 -3.14
N ARG A 330 11.37 -16.78 -1.82
CA ARG A 330 10.39 -16.15 -0.93
C ARG A 330 10.82 -14.72 -0.60
N ALA A 331 12.09 -14.46 -0.30
CA ALA A 331 12.59 -13.16 0.15
C ALA A 331 12.42 -12.04 -0.88
N VAL A 332 12.42 -12.34 -2.19
CA VAL A 332 12.14 -11.32 -3.23
C VAL A 332 10.73 -10.71 -3.16
N LEU A 333 9.81 -11.31 -2.40
CA LEU A 333 8.46 -10.77 -2.15
C LEU A 333 8.43 -9.74 -1.01
N ASP A 334 9.48 -9.64 -0.18
CA ASP A 334 9.54 -8.71 0.95
C ASP A 334 9.59 -7.25 0.45
N GLY A 335 8.84 -6.36 1.12
CA GLY A 335 8.57 -5.01 0.67
C GLY A 335 7.51 -4.89 -0.43
N LEU A 336 6.75 -5.96 -0.71
CA LEU A 336 5.66 -6.00 -1.70
C LEU A 336 4.34 -6.57 -1.15
N TYR A 337 4.36 -7.69 -0.41
CA TYR A 337 3.14 -8.35 0.07
C TYR A 337 2.50 -7.64 1.28
N GLU A 338 3.25 -6.80 1.97
CA GLU A 338 2.86 -5.99 3.12
C GLU A 338 1.95 -4.80 2.75
N CYS A 339 1.51 -4.75 1.50
CA CYS A 339 0.66 -3.68 0.97
C CYS A 339 -0.79 -3.80 1.47
N ILE A 340 -1.14 -2.97 2.44
CA ILE A 340 -2.46 -2.90 3.09
C ILE A 340 -3.58 -2.26 2.21
N LEU A 341 -3.37 -2.12 0.90
CA LEU A 341 -4.31 -1.52 -0.08
C LEU A 341 -4.97 -0.19 0.35
N CYS A 342 -4.25 0.64 1.12
CA CYS A 342 -4.76 1.90 1.69
C CYS A 342 -4.92 3.08 0.70
N ALA A 343 -4.60 2.92 -0.58
CA ALA A 343 -4.64 3.95 -1.61
C ALA A 343 -3.84 5.27 -1.36
N CYS A 344 -3.15 5.47 -0.22
CA CYS A 344 -2.37 6.69 0.06
C CYS A 344 -1.37 7.04 -1.06
N CYS A 345 -0.63 6.03 -1.53
CA CYS A 345 0.37 6.18 -2.60
C CYS A 345 -0.26 6.30 -4.01
N GLN A 346 -1.47 5.77 -4.20
CA GLN A 346 -2.25 5.91 -5.44
C GLN A 346 -2.67 7.38 -5.62
N THR A 347 -3.25 7.93 -4.57
CA THR A 347 -3.85 9.27 -4.51
C THR A 347 -2.85 10.39 -4.19
N SER A 348 -1.55 10.08 -4.09
CA SER A 348 -0.47 11.08 -4.04
C SER A 348 0.26 11.25 -5.39
N CYS A 349 -0.13 10.48 -6.41
CA CYS A 349 0.56 10.41 -7.69
C CYS A 349 -0.15 11.32 -8.74
N PRO A 350 0.47 12.41 -9.21
CA PRO A 350 -0.16 13.31 -10.18
C PRO A 350 -0.56 12.61 -11.49
N SER A 351 0.23 11.63 -11.97
CA SER A 351 -0.15 10.81 -13.13
C SER A 351 -1.50 10.09 -12.95
N TYR A 352 -1.84 9.72 -11.72
CA TYR A 352 -3.10 9.05 -11.38
C TYR A 352 -4.25 10.04 -11.20
N TRP A 353 -3.99 11.26 -10.72
CA TRP A 353 -5.01 12.32 -10.72
C TRP A 353 -5.50 12.58 -12.16
N TRP A 354 -4.58 12.80 -13.10
CA TRP A 354 -4.93 13.14 -14.48
C TRP A 354 -5.42 11.97 -15.36
N ASN A 355 -5.16 10.71 -14.97
CA ASN A 355 -5.42 9.54 -15.83
C ASN A 355 -5.91 8.31 -15.02
N SER A 356 -6.69 8.52 -13.95
CA SER A 356 -7.13 7.44 -13.07
C SER A 356 -7.90 6.33 -13.81
N ASP A 357 -8.55 6.67 -14.92
CA ASP A 357 -9.33 5.78 -15.76
C ASP A 357 -8.47 4.69 -16.46
N LYS A 358 -7.26 5.06 -16.91
CA LYS A 358 -6.39 4.19 -17.73
C LYS A 358 -5.08 3.79 -17.04
N TYR A 359 -4.49 4.65 -16.21
CA TYR A 359 -3.26 4.36 -15.48
C TYR A 359 -3.58 3.59 -14.20
N LEU A 360 -3.05 2.37 -14.08
CA LEU A 360 -3.33 1.48 -12.94
C LEU A 360 -2.78 2.01 -11.60
N GLY A 361 -1.85 2.97 -11.65
CA GLY A 361 -1.31 3.60 -10.46
C GLY A 361 -0.37 2.71 -9.62
N PRO A 362 0.39 3.32 -8.69
CA PRO A 362 1.50 2.68 -8.02
C PRO A 362 1.12 1.53 -7.08
N ALA A 363 -0.05 1.56 -6.45
CA ALA A 363 -0.45 0.49 -5.53
C ALA A 363 -0.76 -0.80 -6.31
N VAL A 364 -1.52 -0.69 -7.39
CA VAL A 364 -1.87 -1.82 -8.26
C VAL A 364 -0.64 -2.34 -9.01
N LEU A 365 0.20 -1.46 -9.57
CA LEU A 365 1.41 -1.89 -10.28
C LEU A 365 2.43 -2.58 -9.37
N MET A 366 2.54 -2.19 -8.10
CA MET A 366 3.36 -2.92 -7.13
C MET A 366 2.80 -4.33 -6.85
N GLN A 367 1.47 -4.49 -6.81
CA GLN A 367 0.84 -5.82 -6.70
C GLN A 367 0.94 -6.64 -7.98
N ALA A 368 0.91 -6.02 -9.17
CA ALA A 368 1.18 -6.70 -10.43
C ALA A 368 2.62 -7.27 -10.44
N TYR A 369 3.59 -6.45 -10.03
CA TYR A 369 4.98 -6.89 -9.86
C TYR A 369 5.10 -8.04 -8.85
N ARG A 370 4.43 -7.95 -7.70
CA ARG A 370 4.37 -9.00 -6.66
C ARG A 370 3.89 -10.36 -7.19
N TRP A 371 3.02 -10.40 -8.20
CA TRP A 371 2.60 -11.66 -8.83
C TRP A 371 3.50 -12.09 -9.99
N VAL A 372 4.00 -11.12 -10.79
CA VAL A 372 4.97 -11.37 -11.86
C VAL A 372 6.23 -12.08 -11.33
N ILE A 373 6.78 -11.69 -10.18
CA ILE A 373 8.03 -12.26 -9.67
C ILE A 373 7.88 -13.46 -8.71
N ASP A 374 6.68 -13.80 -8.22
CA ASP A 374 6.49 -14.95 -7.32
C ASP A 374 6.88 -16.24 -8.06
N SER A 375 7.91 -16.96 -7.58
CA SER A 375 8.48 -18.09 -8.33
C SER A 375 7.48 -19.22 -8.60
N ARG A 376 6.38 -19.27 -7.84
CA ARG A 376 5.29 -20.25 -8.01
C ARG A 376 4.31 -19.91 -9.13
N ASP A 377 4.28 -18.65 -9.60
CA ASP A 377 3.31 -18.13 -10.58
C ASP A 377 3.80 -18.31 -12.03
N GLU A 378 2.99 -18.98 -12.85
CA GLU A 378 3.31 -19.36 -14.22
C GLU A 378 2.71 -18.40 -15.27
N ALA A 379 1.81 -17.50 -14.88
CA ALA A 379 1.14 -16.55 -15.78
C ALA A 379 1.99 -15.28 -16.08
N THR A 380 3.31 -15.37 -15.92
CA THR A 380 4.23 -14.22 -15.98
C THR A 380 4.13 -13.47 -17.31
N GLU A 381 4.11 -14.18 -18.44
CA GLU A 381 4.02 -13.59 -19.78
C GLU A 381 2.65 -12.94 -20.03
N GLN A 382 1.57 -13.57 -19.56
CA GLN A 382 0.20 -13.01 -19.64
C GLN A 382 0.07 -11.72 -18.81
N ARG A 383 0.62 -11.70 -17.59
CA ARG A 383 0.63 -10.52 -16.70
C ARG A 383 1.44 -9.36 -17.30
N LEU A 384 2.61 -9.64 -17.89
CA LEU A 384 3.40 -8.63 -18.61
C LEU A 384 2.67 -8.18 -19.89
N GLY A 385 2.05 -9.10 -20.63
CA GLY A 385 1.24 -8.80 -21.82
C GLY A 385 0.08 -7.85 -21.53
N PHE A 386 -0.66 -8.08 -20.43
CA PHE A 386 -1.72 -7.18 -19.98
C PHE A 386 -1.26 -5.73 -19.76
N LEU A 387 0.02 -5.53 -19.40
CA LEU A 387 0.63 -4.23 -19.13
C LEU A 387 1.28 -3.57 -20.37
N LYS A 388 1.30 -4.24 -21.53
CA LYS A 388 1.77 -3.68 -22.81
C LYS A 388 0.71 -2.75 -23.42
N ASP A 389 0.51 -1.60 -22.78
CA ASP A 389 -0.43 -0.55 -23.16
C ASP A 389 0.16 0.84 -22.82
N PRO A 390 -0.02 1.89 -23.65
CA PRO A 390 0.58 3.23 -23.43
C PRO A 390 0.22 3.93 -22.10
N TRP A 391 -0.81 3.47 -21.39
CA TRP A 391 -1.37 4.10 -20.20
C TRP A 391 -1.07 3.29 -18.92
N LYS A 392 -1.48 2.01 -18.89
CA LYS A 392 -1.54 1.16 -17.68
C LYS A 392 -0.27 1.22 -16.82
N LEU A 393 0.89 1.14 -17.48
CA LEU A 393 2.22 1.17 -16.85
C LEU A 393 2.99 2.48 -17.15
N TYR A 394 2.90 2.98 -18.37
CA TYR A 394 3.85 3.98 -18.88
C TYR A 394 3.51 5.44 -18.52
N ARG A 395 2.35 5.75 -17.91
CA ARG A 395 2.12 7.07 -17.27
C ARG A 395 2.91 7.27 -15.97
N CYS A 396 3.64 6.27 -15.47
CA CYS A 396 4.55 6.47 -14.34
C CYS A 396 5.77 7.31 -14.77
N HIS A 397 5.75 8.61 -14.47
CA HIS A 397 6.83 9.56 -14.75
C HIS A 397 7.84 9.72 -13.59
N THR A 398 7.97 8.71 -12.73
CA THR A 398 9.00 8.64 -11.67
C THR A 398 8.96 9.79 -10.64
N ILE A 399 7.77 10.31 -10.35
CA ILE A 399 7.51 11.46 -9.44
C ILE A 399 7.80 11.14 -7.95
N MET A 400 8.02 9.87 -7.59
CA MET A 400 8.39 9.36 -6.25
C MET A 400 7.42 9.60 -5.08
N ASN A 401 6.42 10.50 -5.17
CA ASN A 401 5.39 10.73 -4.14
C ASN A 401 4.78 9.43 -3.56
N CYS A 402 4.60 8.41 -4.40
CA CYS A 402 4.04 7.11 -4.03
C CYS A 402 4.89 6.32 -3.02
N THR A 403 6.21 6.51 -3.03
CA THR A 403 7.13 5.91 -2.06
C THR A 403 7.22 6.80 -0.82
N ASN A 404 7.38 8.12 -1.02
CA ASN A 404 7.52 9.09 0.08
C ASN A 404 6.33 9.09 1.05
N THR A 405 5.11 8.89 0.53
CA THR A 405 3.87 8.91 1.35
C THR A 405 3.50 7.54 1.94
N CYS A 406 4.25 6.47 1.67
CA CYS A 406 3.81 5.11 2.01
C CYS A 406 3.83 4.86 3.54
N PRO A 407 2.67 4.66 4.21
CA PRO A 407 2.61 4.49 5.67
C PRO A 407 3.14 3.12 6.16
N LYS A 408 3.59 2.27 5.23
CA LYS A 408 4.26 0.99 5.49
C LYS A 408 5.72 0.98 4.98
N HIS A 409 6.25 2.13 4.58
CA HIS A 409 7.63 2.32 4.07
C HIS A 409 8.01 1.44 2.87
N LEU A 410 7.02 0.98 2.10
CA LEU A 410 7.21 0.20 0.87
C LEU A 410 7.65 1.12 -0.28
N ASN A 411 8.24 0.55 -1.33
CA ASN A 411 8.74 1.32 -2.47
C ASN A 411 8.06 0.94 -3.80
N PRO A 412 6.82 1.42 -4.05
CA PRO A 412 6.12 1.21 -5.31
C PRO A 412 6.92 1.68 -6.52
N ALA A 413 7.66 2.79 -6.42
CA ALA A 413 8.46 3.30 -7.53
C ALA A 413 9.53 2.29 -7.98
N ARG A 414 10.24 1.65 -7.05
CA ARG A 414 11.20 0.57 -7.35
C ARG A 414 10.53 -0.60 -8.06
N ALA A 415 9.35 -1.02 -7.59
CA ALA A 415 8.59 -2.10 -8.21
C ALA A 415 8.14 -1.75 -9.64
N ILE A 416 7.67 -0.53 -9.89
CA ILE A 416 7.27 -0.06 -11.23
C ILE A 416 8.47 0.01 -12.18
N ILE A 417 9.65 0.44 -11.70
CA ILE A 417 10.88 0.47 -12.51
C ILE A 417 11.30 -0.95 -12.90
N ALA A 418 11.28 -1.89 -11.97
CA ALA A 418 11.58 -3.30 -12.26
C ALA A 418 10.53 -3.93 -13.19
N LEU A 419 9.24 -3.61 -13.02
CA LEU A 419 8.15 -4.05 -13.89
C LEU A 419 8.30 -3.52 -15.33
N LYS A 420 8.73 -2.25 -15.50
CA LYS A 420 9.12 -1.70 -16.81
C LYS A 420 10.28 -2.48 -17.43
N GLN A 421 11.35 -2.76 -16.66
CA GLN A 421 12.50 -3.53 -17.14
C GLN A 421 12.12 -4.94 -17.63
N LEU A 422 11.15 -5.58 -16.97
CA LEU A 422 10.58 -6.86 -17.42
C LEU A 422 9.70 -6.71 -18.67
N CYS A 423 8.85 -5.68 -18.75
CA CYS A 423 7.94 -5.48 -19.89
C CYS A 423 8.67 -5.22 -21.22
N VAL A 424 9.86 -4.60 -21.17
CA VAL A 424 10.71 -4.30 -22.35
C VAL A 424 11.86 -5.29 -22.54
N GLY A 425 11.91 -6.38 -21.77
CA GLY A 425 12.91 -7.45 -21.94
C GLY A 425 14.34 -7.14 -21.46
N MET A 426 14.61 -5.93 -20.93
CA MET A 426 15.89 -5.58 -20.27
C MET A 426 16.21 -6.49 -19.07
N LYS A 427 15.17 -7.09 -18.46
CA LYS A 427 15.27 -8.19 -17.50
C LYS A 427 14.26 -9.27 -17.87
N LYS A 428 14.49 -10.47 -17.34
CA LYS A 428 13.51 -11.58 -17.34
C LYS A 428 13.25 -11.99 -15.89
N LYS A 429 12.17 -12.74 -15.65
CA LYS A 429 11.94 -13.39 -14.35
C LYS A 429 13.00 -14.47 -14.15
N ASP A 430 13.60 -14.52 -12.97
CA ASP A 430 14.54 -15.58 -12.60
C ASP A 430 13.83 -16.95 -12.55
N LYS A 431 14.56 -18.02 -12.88
CA LYS A 431 14.02 -19.38 -12.77
C LYS A 431 13.89 -19.75 -11.29
N PRO A 432 12.80 -20.41 -10.85
CA PRO A 432 12.67 -20.90 -9.48
C PRO A 432 13.87 -21.76 -9.09
N GLN A 433 14.45 -21.51 -7.92
CA GLN A 433 15.62 -22.27 -7.45
C GLN A 433 15.27 -23.72 -7.11
N MET A 434 14.01 -23.97 -6.79
CA MET A 434 13.46 -25.29 -6.47
C MET A 434 12.32 -25.62 -7.43
N LYS A 435 12.19 -26.89 -7.80
CA LYS A 435 11.09 -27.39 -8.63
C LYS A 435 9.77 -27.30 -7.85
N THR A 436 9.01 -26.23 -8.07
CA THR A 436 7.79 -25.87 -7.32
C THR A 436 6.75 -26.98 -7.26
N ASP A 437 6.63 -27.78 -8.32
CA ASP A 437 5.63 -28.84 -8.48
C ASP A 437 6.09 -30.24 -8.00
N ALA A 438 7.29 -30.37 -7.43
CA ALA A 438 7.89 -31.68 -7.16
C ALA A 438 7.07 -32.56 -6.19
N LEU A 439 6.27 -31.97 -5.28
CA LEU A 439 5.44 -32.73 -4.33
C LEU A 439 4.11 -33.24 -4.90
N PHE A 440 3.75 -32.87 -6.13
CA PHE A 440 2.53 -33.35 -6.80
C PHE A 440 2.81 -34.51 -7.76
N GLN A 441 4.08 -34.65 -8.20
CA GLN A 441 4.52 -35.71 -9.12
C GLN A 441 4.63 -37.05 -8.39
N GLY A 442 3.50 -37.75 -8.25
CA GLY A 442 3.43 -39.07 -7.62
C GLY A 442 2.01 -39.51 -7.19
N LYS A 443 1.04 -38.59 -7.20
CA LYS A 443 -0.37 -38.89 -6.94
C LYS A 443 -1.14 -38.93 -8.27
N LYS A 444 -1.24 -40.13 -8.86
CA LYS A 444 -2.22 -40.47 -9.91
C LYS A 444 -3.35 -41.28 -9.28
#